data_AF-A0AAE0DDK4-F1
#
_entry.id   AF-A0AAE0DDK4-F1
#
_cell.length_a   1.000
_cell.length_b   1.000
_cell.length_c   1.000
_cell.angle_alpha   90.00
_cell.angle_beta   90.00
_cell.angle_gamma   90.00
#
_symmetry.space_group_name_H-M   'P 1'
#
loop_
_entity.id
_entity.type
_entity.pdbx_description
1 polymer ?
#
loop_
_entity_poly.entity_id
_entity_poly.type
_entity_poly.pdbx_seq_one_letter_code
_entity_poly.pdbx_strand_id
1 'polypeptide(L)'
;MTTETMRSALPDELWVSVLSHLPDFSSLRNAALTSPTWLRCAPSACRQVMLNEVDRQVLPDTIMALESSKFDSKDLNLIVDYSDKYVKERPLIPHKISLADGAALSSLHECAVHLTTKFQDFALQRLTKEQVGLASDRRDWPQPPSVADQPSAAETARFQRALYRFEVYCNLFKDPEVVRFNLDVVNFQRAHFFDYLSPWEMEQLVAVRDYLAAAVIGPPLHALVELRKLEALSKHHCGPRNGAQVVYWTGPILPPNLERGDCHIKQNQARLLCFGLKFLYKVSMTPATKFYQLLASLPQQSRYASYNRVGDIYVWFSDAVDKCNELNTLDLPIEKAVTAWTPEEWKEYMRRSIVTNDTDTGPEEAWFWAYQWFPGFANNDLRMTNCRLFGLFFWDSERLKKLNFFTRVDFWWWRWEGGRQPDFDWDVGASSFHSF
;
A
#
# COMPACT_ATOMS: atom_id res chain seq x y z
N MET A 1 3.84 40.62 -36.98
CA MET A 1 2.76 39.67 -36.69
C MET A 1 2.58 39.63 -35.18
N THR A 2 1.42 40.05 -34.69
CA THR A 2 1.10 40.02 -33.25
C THR A 2 0.85 38.58 -32.80
N THR A 3 1.12 38.26 -31.55
CA THR A 3 0.86 36.93 -30.94
C THR A 3 -0.59 36.45 -31.09
N GLU A 4 -1.54 37.37 -31.31
CA GLU A 4 -2.94 37.08 -31.63
C GLU A 4 -3.16 36.48 -33.02
N THR A 5 -2.35 36.83 -34.03
CA THR A 5 -2.52 36.31 -35.41
C THR A 5 -2.02 34.87 -35.58
N MET A 6 -1.14 34.38 -34.70
CA MET A 6 -0.74 32.96 -34.68
C MET A 6 -1.79 32.05 -34.02
N ARG A 7 -2.56 32.56 -33.05
CA ARG A 7 -3.55 31.77 -32.30
C ARG A 7 -4.81 31.42 -33.09
N SER A 8 -5.14 32.20 -34.12
CA SER A 8 -6.30 31.99 -35.00
C SER A 8 -5.98 31.28 -36.32
N ALA A 9 -4.70 30.99 -36.61
CA ALA A 9 -4.26 30.50 -37.92
C ALA A 9 -3.89 29.00 -37.96
N LEU A 10 -3.65 28.37 -36.82
CA LEU A 10 -3.27 26.96 -36.77
C LEU A 10 -4.52 26.06 -36.73
N PRO A 11 -4.63 25.04 -37.62
CA PRO A 11 -5.67 24.03 -37.55
C PRO A 11 -5.70 23.29 -36.22
N ASP A 12 -6.88 22.78 -35.84
CA ASP A 12 -7.08 22.05 -34.58
C ASP A 12 -6.15 20.83 -34.48
N GLU A 13 -5.80 20.17 -35.59
CA GLU A 13 -4.88 19.02 -35.62
C GLU A 13 -3.48 19.38 -35.13
N LEU A 14 -2.99 20.59 -35.47
CA LEU A 14 -1.69 21.07 -35.00
C LEU A 14 -1.74 21.40 -33.51
N TRP A 15 -2.84 21.97 -33.03
CA TRP A 15 -3.03 22.20 -31.60
C TRP A 15 -3.14 20.90 -30.81
N VAL A 16 -3.88 19.91 -31.30
CA VAL A 16 -3.94 18.57 -30.68
C VAL A 16 -2.55 17.96 -30.61
N SER A 17 -1.77 18.04 -31.69
CA SER A 17 -0.38 17.56 -31.70
C SER A 17 0.47 18.27 -30.64
N VAL A 18 0.42 19.60 -30.57
CA VAL A 18 1.15 20.39 -29.56
C VAL A 18 0.75 20.00 -28.14
N LEU A 19 -0.56 19.95 -27.85
CA LEU A 19 -1.08 19.59 -26.53
C LEU A 19 -0.76 18.14 -26.14
N SER A 20 -0.61 17.23 -27.12
CA SER A 20 -0.25 15.83 -26.89
C SER A 20 1.18 15.64 -26.40
N HIS A 21 2.05 16.64 -26.55
CA HIS A 21 3.42 16.61 -26.03
C HIS A 21 3.51 17.11 -24.58
N LEU A 22 2.40 17.54 -23.97
CA LEU A 22 2.42 17.94 -22.57
C LEU A 22 2.70 16.73 -21.67
N PRO A 23 3.47 16.92 -20.58
CA PRO A 23 3.93 15.81 -19.75
C PRO A 23 2.80 15.17 -18.92
N ASP A 24 1.81 15.97 -18.50
CA ASP A 24 0.80 15.56 -17.54
C ASP A 24 -0.53 16.31 -17.71
N PHE A 25 -1.59 15.79 -17.07
CA PHE A 25 -2.91 16.40 -17.12
C PHE A 25 -2.99 17.74 -16.39
N SER A 26 -2.10 18.01 -15.43
CA SER A 26 -2.03 19.34 -14.78
C SER A 26 -1.65 20.42 -15.79
N SER A 27 -0.64 20.13 -16.62
CA SER A 27 -0.16 20.96 -17.71
C SER A 27 -1.22 21.10 -18.80
N LEU A 28 -1.89 20.00 -19.17
CA LEU A 28 -3.00 20.03 -20.13
C LEU A 28 -4.16 20.89 -19.64
N ARG A 29 -4.54 20.77 -18.35
CA ARG A 29 -5.57 21.58 -17.73
C ARG A 29 -5.18 23.06 -17.75
N ASN A 30 -3.96 23.38 -17.34
CA ASN A 30 -3.48 24.76 -17.31
C ASN A 30 -3.47 25.36 -18.72
N ALA A 31 -3.04 24.61 -19.73
CA ALA A 31 -3.12 25.02 -21.13
C ALA A 31 -4.58 25.25 -21.57
N ALA A 32 -5.48 24.30 -21.33
CA ALA A 32 -6.89 24.42 -21.69
C ALA A 32 -7.56 25.68 -21.10
N LEU A 33 -7.16 26.11 -19.90
CA LEU A 33 -7.70 27.31 -19.25
C LEU A 33 -7.22 28.64 -19.88
N THR A 34 -6.18 28.63 -20.72
CA THR A 34 -5.63 29.86 -21.34
C THR A 34 -6.30 30.25 -22.66
N SER A 35 -7.01 29.34 -23.34
CA SER A 35 -7.61 29.60 -24.64
C SER A 35 -8.80 28.69 -24.94
N PRO A 36 -9.93 29.23 -25.45
CA PRO A 36 -11.04 28.42 -25.92
C PRO A 36 -10.67 27.40 -27.01
N THR A 37 -9.73 27.75 -27.90
CA THR A 37 -9.23 26.82 -28.94
C THR A 37 -8.51 25.64 -28.29
N TRP A 38 -7.69 25.88 -27.28
CA TRP A 38 -6.96 24.81 -26.60
C TRP A 38 -7.89 23.96 -25.73
N LEU A 39 -8.88 24.58 -25.08
CA LEU A 39 -9.94 23.85 -24.39
C LEU A 39 -10.69 22.89 -25.33
N ARG A 40 -11.00 23.34 -26.56
CA ARG A 40 -11.65 22.50 -27.57
C ARG A 40 -10.76 21.34 -28.03
N CYS A 41 -9.45 21.56 -28.16
CA CYS A 41 -8.49 20.55 -28.64
C CYS A 41 -8.04 19.57 -27.54
N ALA A 42 -8.05 19.98 -26.28
CA ALA A 42 -7.51 19.23 -25.16
C ALA A 42 -8.08 17.80 -25.00
N PRO A 43 -9.40 17.53 -25.18
CA PRO A 43 -9.94 16.17 -25.13
C PRO A 43 -9.26 15.17 -26.08
N SER A 44 -8.86 15.63 -27.27
CA SER A 44 -8.19 14.77 -28.26
C SER A 44 -6.74 14.47 -27.90
N ALA A 45 -6.10 15.32 -27.06
CA ALA A 45 -4.74 15.12 -26.59
C ALA A 45 -4.65 14.22 -25.34
N CYS A 46 -5.76 14.03 -24.61
CA CYS A 46 -5.76 13.36 -23.30
C CYS A 46 -5.11 11.97 -23.30
N ARG A 47 -5.32 11.17 -24.34
CA ARG A 47 -4.74 9.82 -24.40
C ARG A 47 -3.22 9.87 -24.42
N GLN A 48 -2.64 10.77 -25.21
CA GLN A 48 -1.18 10.86 -25.30
C GLN A 48 -0.60 11.43 -24.00
N VAL A 49 -1.26 12.43 -23.41
CA VAL A 49 -0.85 12.97 -22.10
C VAL A 49 -0.88 11.90 -21.01
N MET A 50 -1.91 11.05 -20.95
CA MET A 50 -1.96 9.90 -20.05
C MET A 50 -0.77 8.95 -20.22
N LEU A 51 -0.37 8.70 -21.47
CA LEU A 51 0.78 7.84 -21.79
C LEU A 51 2.14 8.49 -21.50
N ASN A 52 2.18 9.83 -21.41
CA ASN A 52 3.38 10.57 -21.03
C ASN A 52 3.52 10.61 -19.50
N GLU A 53 2.40 10.72 -18.79
CA GLU A 53 2.38 10.88 -17.33
C GLU A 53 2.60 9.55 -16.59
N VAL A 54 1.96 8.46 -17.04
CA VAL A 54 1.96 7.18 -16.35
C VAL A 54 2.69 6.11 -17.15
N ASP A 55 3.62 5.42 -16.50
CA ASP A 55 4.37 4.33 -17.11
C ASP A 55 3.45 3.21 -17.62
N ARG A 56 3.75 2.69 -18.82
CA ARG A 56 2.93 1.68 -19.50
C ARG A 56 2.77 0.39 -18.69
N GLN A 57 3.74 0.05 -17.84
CA GLN A 57 3.68 -1.15 -17.01
C GLN A 57 2.65 -1.03 -15.87
N VAL A 58 2.30 0.20 -15.49
CA VAL A 58 1.47 0.53 -14.33
C VAL A 58 0.09 1.04 -14.72
N LEU A 59 -0.01 1.63 -15.91
CA LEU A 59 -1.23 2.26 -16.42
C LEU A 59 -2.49 1.37 -16.33
N PRO A 60 -2.46 0.05 -16.64
CA PRO A 60 -3.63 -0.80 -16.42
C PRO A 60 -4.14 -0.79 -14.98
N ASP A 61 -3.25 -0.91 -14.00
CA ASP A 61 -3.60 -0.89 -12.58
C ASP A 61 -4.11 0.50 -12.14
N THR A 62 -3.58 1.58 -12.73
CA THR A 62 -4.11 2.94 -12.53
C THR A 62 -5.54 3.10 -13.08
N ILE A 63 -5.82 2.57 -14.27
CA ILE A 63 -7.17 2.58 -14.86
C ILE A 63 -8.13 1.76 -14.00
N MET A 64 -7.70 0.57 -13.55
CA MET A 64 -8.46 -0.27 -12.63
C MET A 64 -8.86 0.54 -11.38
N ALA A 65 -7.90 1.22 -10.74
CA ALA A 65 -8.15 2.06 -9.57
C ALA A 65 -9.12 3.23 -9.87
N LEU A 66 -8.96 3.92 -10.99
CA LEU A 66 -9.88 4.98 -11.41
C LEU A 66 -11.31 4.45 -11.58
N GLU A 67 -11.48 3.34 -12.30
CA GLU A 67 -12.79 2.75 -12.58
C GLU A 67 -13.47 2.24 -11.30
N SER A 68 -12.70 1.72 -10.34
CA SER A 68 -13.25 1.26 -9.05
C SER A 68 -13.90 2.39 -8.24
N SER A 69 -13.52 3.64 -8.47
CA SER A 69 -14.05 4.79 -7.75
C SER A 69 -15.41 5.29 -8.26
N LYS A 70 -15.89 4.76 -9.39
CA LYS A 70 -17.05 5.32 -10.13
C LYS A 70 -18.41 4.74 -9.73
N PHE A 71 -18.45 3.69 -8.91
CA PHE A 71 -19.70 3.01 -8.57
C PHE A 71 -19.89 2.87 -7.06
N ASP A 72 -21.13 2.53 -6.67
CA ASP A 72 -21.47 2.30 -5.27
C ASP A 72 -21.03 0.88 -4.85
N SER A 73 -20.05 0.81 -3.95
CA SER A 73 -19.51 -0.43 -3.39
C SER A 73 -20.52 -1.23 -2.55
N LYS A 74 -21.71 -0.70 -2.31
CA LYS A 74 -22.81 -1.42 -1.65
C LYS A 74 -23.57 -2.35 -2.58
N ASP A 75 -23.49 -2.13 -3.89
CA ASP A 75 -24.11 -3.01 -4.87
C ASP A 75 -23.14 -4.13 -5.26
N LEU A 76 -23.37 -5.32 -4.69
CA LEU A 76 -22.51 -6.48 -4.93
C LEU A 76 -22.50 -6.89 -6.42
N ASN A 77 -23.58 -6.67 -7.18
CA ASN A 77 -23.60 -7.00 -8.60
C ASN A 77 -22.61 -6.14 -9.39
N LEU A 78 -22.50 -4.85 -9.02
CA LEU A 78 -21.51 -3.96 -9.64
C LEU A 78 -20.07 -4.38 -9.32
N ILE A 79 -19.82 -4.97 -8.14
CA ILE A 79 -18.51 -5.55 -7.80
C ILE A 79 -18.22 -6.78 -8.68
N VAL A 80 -19.21 -7.65 -8.88
CA VAL A 80 -19.06 -8.83 -9.76
C VAL A 80 -18.74 -8.39 -11.19
N ASP A 81 -19.54 -7.49 -11.76
CA ASP A 81 -19.35 -6.97 -13.11
C ASP A 81 -17.98 -6.27 -13.25
N TYR A 82 -17.58 -5.52 -12.24
CA TYR A 82 -16.26 -4.88 -12.20
C TYR A 82 -15.13 -5.92 -12.15
N SER A 83 -15.25 -6.93 -11.29
CA SER A 83 -14.26 -7.99 -11.12
C SER A 83 -14.04 -8.71 -12.45
N ASP A 84 -15.13 -9.16 -13.08
CA ASP A 84 -15.11 -9.85 -14.38
C ASP A 84 -14.38 -9.02 -15.44
N LYS A 85 -14.66 -7.71 -15.49
CA LYS A 85 -14.11 -6.82 -16.52
C LYS A 85 -12.67 -6.39 -16.27
N TYR A 86 -12.28 -6.15 -15.01
CA TYR A 86 -11.04 -5.44 -14.69
C TYR A 86 -10.04 -6.26 -13.90
N VAL A 87 -10.50 -7.06 -12.93
CA VAL A 87 -9.63 -7.85 -12.06
C VAL A 87 -9.19 -9.14 -12.75
N LYS A 88 -10.13 -9.83 -13.41
CA LYS A 88 -9.87 -11.14 -14.06
C LYS A 88 -9.04 -11.01 -15.34
N GLU A 89 -9.30 -9.98 -16.14
CA GLU A 89 -8.76 -9.87 -17.50
C GLU A 89 -7.65 -8.82 -17.68
N ARG A 90 -7.36 -8.02 -16.63
CA ARG A 90 -6.49 -6.82 -16.65
C ARG A 90 -6.88 -5.81 -17.75
N PRO A 91 -7.21 -4.55 -17.41
CA PRO A 91 -7.69 -3.60 -18.42
C PRO A 91 -6.70 -3.31 -19.53
N LEU A 92 -7.24 -3.20 -20.75
CA LEU A 92 -6.54 -2.58 -21.86
C LEU A 92 -6.47 -1.06 -21.67
N ILE A 93 -5.43 -0.45 -22.24
CA ILE A 93 -5.29 1.01 -22.26
C ILE A 93 -6.38 1.59 -23.17
N PRO A 94 -7.27 2.48 -22.66
CA PRO A 94 -8.39 2.98 -23.44
C PRO A 94 -7.91 3.85 -24.62
N HIS A 95 -8.66 3.79 -25.71
CA HIS A 95 -8.42 4.62 -26.89
C HIS A 95 -8.87 6.08 -26.70
N LYS A 96 -9.70 6.35 -25.69
CA LYS A 96 -10.17 7.69 -25.34
C LYS A 96 -10.32 7.79 -23.82
N ILE A 97 -9.99 8.94 -23.27
CA ILE A 97 -10.22 9.28 -21.86
C ILE A 97 -10.76 10.71 -21.80
N SER A 98 -11.75 10.96 -20.94
CA SER A 98 -12.29 12.30 -20.76
C SER A 98 -11.28 13.19 -20.01
N LEU A 99 -11.38 14.51 -20.16
CA LEU A 99 -10.57 15.44 -19.37
C LEU A 99 -10.79 15.28 -17.85
N ALA A 100 -12.02 14.98 -17.44
CA ALA A 100 -12.37 14.77 -16.04
C ALA A 100 -11.73 13.50 -15.49
N ASP A 101 -11.83 12.39 -16.22
CA ASP A 101 -11.19 11.12 -15.87
C ASP A 101 -9.66 11.26 -15.85
N GLY A 102 -9.09 11.96 -16.83
CA GLY A 102 -7.66 12.23 -16.89
C GLY A 102 -7.15 13.05 -15.70
N ALA A 103 -7.90 14.08 -15.30
CA ALA A 103 -7.59 14.87 -14.10
C ALA A 103 -7.71 14.04 -12.81
N ALA A 104 -8.72 13.17 -12.71
CA ALA A 104 -8.87 12.27 -11.57
C ALA A 104 -7.73 11.25 -11.50
N LEU A 105 -7.35 10.67 -12.64
CA LEU A 105 -6.23 9.76 -12.80
C LEU A 105 -4.91 10.41 -12.37
N SER A 106 -4.64 11.62 -12.87
CA SER A 106 -3.45 12.38 -12.51
C SER A 106 -3.37 12.68 -11.00
N SER A 107 -4.49 13.12 -10.40
CA SER A 107 -4.56 13.33 -8.95
C SER A 107 -4.29 12.06 -8.14
N LEU A 108 -4.79 10.90 -8.60
CA LEU A 108 -4.53 9.61 -7.96
C LEU A 108 -3.06 9.19 -8.17
N HIS A 109 -2.52 9.40 -9.38
CA HIS A 109 -1.15 9.06 -9.72
C HIS A 109 -0.14 9.85 -8.88
N GLU A 110 -0.36 11.15 -8.68
CA GLU A 110 0.46 11.96 -7.77
C GLU A 110 0.51 11.36 -6.35
N CYS A 111 -0.64 10.93 -5.82
CA CYS A 111 -0.71 10.30 -4.50
C CYS A 111 0.08 8.98 -4.47
N ALA A 112 -0.09 8.13 -5.49
CA ALA A 112 0.57 6.84 -5.58
C ALA A 112 2.09 6.97 -5.77
N VAL A 113 2.56 7.91 -6.59
CA VAL A 113 3.99 8.20 -6.77
C VAL A 113 4.61 8.64 -5.47
N HIS A 114 3.98 9.57 -4.75
CA HIS A 114 4.49 10.02 -3.45
C HIS A 114 4.62 8.88 -2.44
N LEU A 115 3.57 8.07 -2.29
CA LEU A 115 3.58 6.94 -1.35
C LEU A 115 4.55 5.84 -1.81
N THR A 116 4.72 5.63 -3.11
CA THR A 116 5.72 4.71 -3.68
C THR A 116 7.12 5.12 -3.29
N THR A 117 7.50 6.38 -3.53
CA THR A 117 8.84 6.88 -3.19
C THR A 117 9.09 6.73 -1.69
N LYS A 118 8.13 7.09 -0.85
CA LYS A 118 8.25 6.92 0.61
C LYS A 118 8.36 5.47 1.03
N PHE A 119 7.70 4.53 0.34
CA PHE A 119 7.82 3.11 0.65
C PHE A 119 9.18 2.57 0.21
N GLN A 120 9.64 2.92 -0.99
CA GLN A 120 10.96 2.53 -1.48
C GLN A 120 12.08 3.03 -0.55
N ASP A 121 12.03 4.31 -0.16
CA ASP A 121 12.98 4.90 0.79
C ASP A 121 12.97 4.15 2.12
N PHE A 122 11.78 3.87 2.67
CA PHE A 122 11.63 3.15 3.92
C PHE A 122 12.20 1.73 3.84
N ALA A 123 11.88 0.99 2.77
CA ALA A 123 12.34 -0.38 2.57
C ALA A 123 13.87 -0.44 2.38
N LEU A 124 14.44 0.46 1.57
CA LEU A 124 15.89 0.57 1.36
C LEU A 124 16.63 1.01 2.62
N GLN A 125 16.11 1.97 3.37
CA GLN A 125 16.71 2.43 4.62
C GLN A 125 16.76 1.29 5.64
N ARG A 126 15.64 0.55 5.78
CA ARG A 126 15.58 -0.61 6.68
C ARG A 126 16.56 -1.70 6.25
N LEU A 127 16.57 -2.04 4.97
CA LEU A 127 17.50 -3.02 4.41
C LEU A 127 18.95 -2.63 4.67
N THR A 128 19.30 -1.36 4.42
CA THR A 128 20.65 -0.82 4.65
C THR A 128 21.03 -0.86 6.13
N LYS A 129 20.13 -0.43 7.03
CA LYS A 129 20.34 -0.49 8.49
C LYS A 129 20.64 -1.91 8.94
N GLU A 130 19.91 -2.89 8.43
CA GLU A 130 20.19 -4.30 8.73
C GLU A 130 21.53 -4.74 8.17
N GLN A 131 21.85 -4.46 6.91
CA GLN A 131 23.15 -4.83 6.33
C GLN A 131 24.35 -4.23 7.08
N VAL A 132 24.25 -2.98 7.55
CA VAL A 132 25.29 -2.34 8.38
C VAL A 132 25.42 -3.05 9.72
N GLY A 133 24.30 -3.38 10.36
CA GLY A 133 24.29 -4.16 11.60
C GLY A 133 24.93 -5.54 11.42
N LEU A 134 24.63 -6.22 10.31
CA LEU A 134 25.22 -7.51 9.95
C LEU A 134 26.73 -7.43 9.73
N ALA A 135 27.18 -6.43 8.96
CA ALA A 135 28.60 -6.18 8.73
C ALA A 135 29.38 -5.84 10.00
N SER A 136 28.70 -5.28 11.01
CA SER A 136 29.29 -4.99 12.32
C SER A 136 29.35 -6.25 13.21
N ASP A 137 28.30 -7.07 13.19
CA ASP A 137 28.20 -8.29 14.00
C ASP A 137 29.05 -9.45 13.43
N ARG A 138 29.34 -9.45 12.12
CA ARG A 138 30.05 -10.54 11.41
C ARG A 138 31.08 -10.04 10.40
N ARG A 139 32.34 -10.45 10.60
CA ARG A 139 33.46 -10.06 9.74
C ARG A 139 33.42 -10.68 8.34
N ASP A 140 32.72 -11.79 8.16
CA ASP A 140 32.53 -12.46 6.88
C ASP A 140 31.35 -11.88 6.07
N TRP A 141 30.58 -10.96 6.65
CA TRP A 141 29.46 -10.32 5.96
C TRP A 141 29.97 -9.22 5.00
N PRO A 142 29.47 -9.16 3.75
CA PRO A 142 29.84 -8.11 2.82
C PRO A 142 29.52 -6.73 3.40
N GLN A 143 30.47 -5.80 3.31
CA GLN A 143 30.20 -4.42 3.68
C GLN A 143 29.08 -3.87 2.78
N PRO A 144 28.05 -3.22 3.34
CA PRO A 144 27.03 -2.60 2.53
C PRO A 144 27.64 -1.51 1.64
N PRO A 145 27.09 -1.29 0.43
CA PRO A 145 27.50 -0.17 -0.39
C PRO A 145 27.24 1.15 0.35
N SER A 146 28.11 2.14 0.14
CA SER A 146 27.99 3.46 0.79
C SER A 146 26.71 4.20 0.40
N VAL A 147 26.13 3.85 -0.74
CA VAL A 147 24.85 4.36 -1.24
C VAL A 147 24.01 3.15 -1.67
N ALA A 148 22.77 3.06 -1.20
CA ALA A 148 21.84 2.04 -1.63
C ALA A 148 21.51 2.23 -3.12
N ASP A 149 21.53 1.13 -3.88
CA ASP A 149 21.17 1.16 -5.30
C ASP A 149 19.71 1.62 -5.44
N GLN A 150 19.48 2.59 -6.33
CA GLN A 150 18.13 3.07 -6.63
C GLN A 150 17.27 1.92 -7.18
N PRO A 151 15.95 1.92 -6.91
CA PRO A 151 15.04 0.93 -7.49
C PRO A 151 15.09 0.95 -9.03
N SER A 152 15.03 -0.22 -9.64
CA SER A 152 14.84 -0.34 -11.09
C SER A 152 13.45 0.17 -11.49
N ALA A 153 13.23 0.40 -12.79
CA ALA A 153 11.92 0.77 -13.29
C ALA A 153 10.87 -0.33 -13.04
N ALA A 154 11.27 -1.60 -13.14
CA ALA A 154 10.40 -2.74 -12.87
C ALA A 154 10.05 -2.84 -11.38
N GLU A 155 11.05 -2.67 -10.48
CA GLU A 155 10.82 -2.62 -9.03
C GLU A 155 9.85 -1.49 -8.69
N THR A 156 10.07 -0.28 -9.22
CA THR A 156 9.17 0.86 -9.03
C THR A 156 7.75 0.57 -9.52
N ALA A 157 7.62 -0.06 -10.67
CA ALA A 157 6.32 -0.47 -11.20
C ALA A 157 5.62 -1.47 -10.27
N ARG A 158 6.31 -2.42 -9.64
CA ARG A 158 5.71 -3.35 -8.66
C ARG A 158 5.16 -2.63 -7.44
N PHE A 159 5.91 -1.67 -6.87
CA PHE A 159 5.42 -0.86 -5.74
C PHE A 159 4.16 -0.08 -6.12
N GLN A 160 4.17 0.57 -7.29
CA GLN A 160 3.02 1.34 -7.76
C GLN A 160 1.80 0.44 -8.01
N ARG A 161 1.97 -0.68 -8.72
CA ARG A 161 0.87 -1.64 -8.97
C ARG A 161 0.26 -2.15 -7.67
N ALA A 162 1.07 -2.47 -6.66
CA ALA A 162 0.56 -2.91 -5.36
C ALA A 162 -0.26 -1.82 -4.65
N LEU A 163 0.17 -0.55 -4.70
CA LEU A 163 -0.61 0.58 -4.18
C LEU A 163 -1.93 0.76 -4.93
N TYR A 164 -1.95 0.64 -6.26
CA TYR A 164 -3.19 0.72 -7.03
C TYR A 164 -4.14 -0.43 -6.74
N ARG A 165 -3.63 -1.65 -6.59
CA ARG A 165 -4.44 -2.82 -6.18
C ARG A 165 -5.01 -2.62 -4.78
N PHE A 166 -4.24 -2.01 -3.88
CA PHE A 166 -4.73 -1.62 -2.55
C PHE A 166 -5.87 -0.60 -2.65
N GLU A 167 -5.74 0.44 -3.50
CA GLU A 167 -6.80 1.41 -3.75
C GLU A 167 -8.07 0.75 -4.31
N VAL A 168 -7.92 -0.16 -5.28
CA VAL A 168 -9.03 -0.93 -5.85
C VAL A 168 -9.72 -1.71 -4.74
N TYR A 169 -8.97 -2.46 -3.94
CA TYR A 169 -9.51 -3.23 -2.84
C TYR A 169 -10.27 -2.33 -1.84
N CYS A 170 -9.72 -1.17 -1.47
CA CYS A 170 -10.43 -0.19 -0.65
C CYS A 170 -11.74 0.26 -1.33
N ASN A 171 -11.71 0.62 -2.61
CA ASN A 171 -12.91 1.10 -3.30
C ASN A 171 -14.00 0.05 -3.42
N LEU A 172 -13.63 -1.21 -3.67
CA LEU A 172 -14.56 -2.33 -3.79
C LEU A 172 -15.18 -2.72 -2.46
N PHE A 173 -14.40 -2.70 -1.38
CA PHE A 173 -14.81 -3.34 -0.13
C PHE A 173 -14.98 -2.40 1.06
N LYS A 174 -14.72 -1.08 0.94
CA LYS A 174 -14.73 -0.06 2.04
C LYS A 174 -15.93 -0.05 2.99
N ASP A 175 -17.06 -0.66 2.65
CA ASP A 175 -18.23 -0.68 3.53
C ASP A 175 -18.17 -1.83 4.54
N PRO A 176 -18.05 -1.54 5.85
CA PRO A 176 -17.96 -2.58 6.88
C PRO A 176 -19.25 -3.40 7.06
N GLU A 177 -20.41 -2.97 6.54
CA GLU A 177 -21.61 -3.81 6.57
C GLU A 177 -21.51 -4.98 5.58
N VAL A 178 -20.78 -4.79 4.47
CA VAL A 178 -20.41 -5.89 3.56
C VAL A 178 -19.40 -6.81 4.25
N VAL A 179 -18.63 -6.34 5.24
CA VAL A 179 -17.51 -7.10 5.85
C VAL A 179 -17.80 -7.73 7.22
N ARG A 180 -19.08 -7.91 7.57
CA ARG A 180 -19.46 -8.65 8.79
C ARG A 180 -19.20 -10.15 8.61
N PHE A 181 -18.80 -10.83 9.70
CA PHE A 181 -18.56 -12.29 9.87
C PHE A 181 -19.58 -13.19 9.18
N ASN A 182 -19.46 -13.26 7.88
CA ASN A 182 -20.10 -14.26 7.08
C ASN A 182 -18.99 -14.85 6.24
N LEU A 183 -18.80 -16.17 6.32
CA LEU A 183 -17.92 -16.89 5.40
C LEU A 183 -18.23 -16.51 3.95
N ASP A 184 -19.50 -16.24 3.64
CA ASP A 184 -19.95 -15.77 2.33
C ASP A 184 -19.25 -14.48 1.88
N VAL A 185 -18.95 -13.57 2.81
CA VAL A 185 -18.29 -12.29 2.51
C VAL A 185 -16.82 -12.48 2.22
N VAL A 186 -16.12 -13.28 3.02
CA VAL A 186 -14.71 -13.59 2.78
C VAL A 186 -14.57 -14.37 1.47
N ASN A 187 -15.47 -15.33 1.24
CA ASN A 187 -15.54 -16.07 -0.01
C ASN A 187 -15.85 -15.16 -1.20
N PHE A 188 -16.71 -14.15 -1.03
CA PHE A 188 -17.00 -13.16 -2.06
C PHE A 188 -15.78 -12.31 -2.40
N GLN A 189 -15.08 -11.76 -1.40
CA GLN A 189 -13.83 -11.01 -1.64
C GLN A 189 -12.76 -11.87 -2.30
N ARG A 190 -12.65 -13.13 -1.88
CA ARG A 190 -11.76 -14.10 -2.50
C ARG A 190 -12.10 -14.30 -3.98
N ALA A 191 -13.35 -14.68 -4.26
CA ALA A 191 -13.83 -15.02 -5.60
C ALA A 191 -13.83 -13.85 -6.58
N HIS A 192 -13.85 -12.60 -6.07
CA HIS A 192 -13.91 -11.40 -6.91
C HIS A 192 -12.66 -10.52 -6.85
N PHE A 193 -11.64 -10.91 -6.07
CA PHE A 193 -10.40 -10.15 -5.97
C PHE A 193 -9.16 -11.04 -5.81
N PHE A 194 -9.06 -11.77 -4.70
CA PHE A 194 -7.82 -12.46 -4.35
C PHE A 194 -7.50 -13.68 -5.20
N ASP A 195 -8.49 -14.40 -5.74
CA ASP A 195 -8.27 -15.59 -6.57
C ASP A 195 -7.56 -15.29 -7.90
N TYR A 196 -7.47 -14.01 -8.28
CA TYR A 196 -6.80 -13.55 -9.50
C TYR A 196 -5.41 -12.97 -9.25
N LEU A 197 -4.94 -13.01 -8.01
CA LEU A 197 -3.58 -12.63 -7.64
C LEU A 197 -2.72 -13.88 -7.47
N SER A 198 -1.47 -13.82 -7.92
CA SER A 198 -0.48 -14.82 -7.52
C SER A 198 -0.12 -14.67 -6.03
N PRO A 199 0.39 -15.72 -5.37
CA PRO A 199 0.75 -15.64 -3.94
C PRO A 199 1.72 -14.53 -3.59
N TRP A 200 2.73 -14.25 -4.43
CA TRP A 200 3.66 -13.15 -4.22
C TRP A 200 3.03 -11.77 -4.44
N GLU A 201 2.04 -11.64 -5.34
CA GLU A 201 1.27 -10.40 -5.49
C GLU A 201 0.36 -10.13 -4.30
N MET A 202 -0.17 -11.18 -3.66
CA MET A 202 -0.84 -11.06 -2.37
C MET A 202 0.12 -10.54 -1.32
N GLU A 203 1.35 -11.08 -1.21
CA GLU A 203 2.35 -10.56 -0.28
C GLU A 203 2.76 -9.10 -0.56
N GLN A 204 2.85 -8.68 -1.83
CA GLN A 204 3.06 -7.27 -2.18
C GLN A 204 1.92 -6.38 -1.66
N LEU A 205 0.67 -6.82 -1.83
CA LEU A 205 -0.50 -6.09 -1.34
C LEU A 205 -0.51 -5.98 0.18
N VAL A 206 -0.15 -7.07 0.86
CA VAL A 206 -0.03 -7.14 2.31
C VAL A 206 1.13 -6.25 2.80
N ALA A 207 2.23 -6.20 2.06
CA ALA A 207 3.35 -5.33 2.36
C ALA A 207 2.99 -3.85 2.25
N VAL A 208 2.18 -3.47 1.26
CA VAL A 208 1.62 -2.12 1.16
C VAL A 208 0.77 -1.79 2.39
N ARG A 209 -0.11 -2.69 2.82
CA ARG A 209 -0.89 -2.51 4.06
C ARG A 209 0.03 -2.28 5.26
N ASP A 210 1.02 -3.14 5.45
CA ASP A 210 1.94 -3.08 6.59
C ASP A 210 2.76 -1.79 6.58
N TYR A 211 3.25 -1.38 5.43
CA TYR A 211 3.93 -0.11 5.25
C TYR A 211 3.03 1.08 5.58
N LEU A 212 1.81 1.15 5.02
CA LEU A 212 0.90 2.26 5.26
C LEU A 212 0.48 2.35 6.74
N ALA A 213 0.24 1.20 7.39
CA ALA A 213 -0.08 1.14 8.80
C ALA A 213 1.11 1.60 9.66
N ALA A 214 2.30 1.08 9.38
CA ALA A 214 3.51 1.36 10.13
C ALA A 214 4.02 2.77 9.85
N ALA A 215 4.45 3.08 8.63
CA ALA A 215 5.19 4.30 8.33
C ALA A 215 4.31 5.54 8.09
N VAL A 216 3.06 5.38 7.67
CA VAL A 216 2.18 6.53 7.34
C VAL A 216 1.24 6.88 8.49
N ILE A 217 0.49 5.89 9.01
CA ILE A 217 -0.49 6.14 10.09
C ILE A 217 0.13 6.06 11.49
N GLY A 218 1.07 5.13 11.69
CA GLY A 218 1.67 4.85 13.00
C GLY A 218 2.24 6.08 13.71
N PRO A 219 3.18 6.83 13.11
CA PRO A 219 3.83 7.96 13.77
C PRO A 219 2.84 9.05 14.23
N PRO A 220 1.94 9.58 13.38
CA PRO A 220 1.03 10.63 13.82
C PRO A 220 -0.02 10.13 14.83
N LEU A 221 -0.42 8.86 14.77
CA LEU A 221 -1.30 8.27 15.78
C LEU A 221 -0.60 8.14 17.14
N HIS A 222 0.65 7.68 17.16
CA HIS A 222 1.46 7.61 18.37
C HIS A 222 1.68 9.01 18.97
N ALA A 223 2.06 9.98 18.15
CA ALA A 223 2.23 11.37 18.59
C ALA A 223 0.94 11.95 19.23
N LEU A 224 -0.22 11.64 18.64
CA LEU A 224 -1.51 12.06 19.21
C LEU A 224 -1.77 11.43 20.59
N VAL A 225 -1.45 10.13 20.74
CA VAL A 225 -1.58 9.43 22.02
C VAL A 225 -0.68 10.05 23.09
N GLU A 226 0.58 10.34 22.77
CA GLU A 226 1.52 10.96 23.69
C GLU A 226 1.10 12.38 24.08
N LEU A 227 0.64 13.20 23.14
CA LEU A 227 0.09 14.52 23.43
C LEU A 227 -1.08 14.45 24.41
N ARG A 228 -1.99 13.48 24.24
CA ARG A 228 -3.13 13.28 25.17
C ARG A 228 -2.69 12.83 26.56
N LYS A 229 -1.67 11.97 26.66
CA LYS A 229 -1.09 11.58 27.96
C LYS A 229 -0.54 12.81 28.68
N LEU A 230 0.22 13.66 27.99
CA LEU A 230 0.78 14.90 28.55
C LEU A 230 -0.29 15.91 28.97
N GLU A 231 -1.36 16.09 28.17
CA GLU A 231 -2.51 16.94 28.53
C GLU A 231 -3.26 16.43 29.76
N ALA A 232 -3.39 15.11 29.93
CA ALA A 232 -4.03 14.52 31.11
C ALA A 232 -3.17 14.75 32.36
N LEU A 233 -1.86 14.56 32.26
CA LEU A 233 -0.91 14.79 33.34
C LEU A 233 -0.87 16.26 33.77
N SER A 234 -0.97 17.22 32.84
CA SER A 234 -0.97 18.65 33.18
C SER A 234 -2.28 19.14 33.83
N LYS A 235 -3.41 18.50 33.53
CA LYS A 235 -4.71 18.84 34.12
C LYS A 235 -4.94 18.25 35.51
N HIS A 236 -4.21 17.20 35.89
CA HIS A 236 -4.31 16.58 37.23
C HIS A 236 -3.22 17.09 38.19
N HIS A 237 -3.43 18.27 38.78
CA HIS A 237 -2.59 18.85 39.84
C HIS A 237 -2.80 18.21 41.24
N CYS A 238 -3.32 16.98 41.33
CA CYS A 238 -3.50 16.28 42.60
C CYS A 238 -3.07 14.83 42.42
N GLY A 239 -2.11 14.39 43.23
CA GLY A 239 -1.68 12.98 43.31
C GLY A 239 -2.85 12.02 43.60
N PRO A 240 -2.61 10.70 43.50
CA PRO A 240 -3.68 9.72 43.38
C PRO A 240 -4.57 9.72 44.62
N ARG A 241 -5.82 10.16 44.46
CA ARG A 241 -6.90 9.92 45.43
C ARG A 241 -8.03 9.20 44.70
N ASN A 242 -8.27 7.99 45.18
CA ASN A 242 -9.25 7.04 44.68
C ASN A 242 -10.61 7.65 44.33
N GLY A 243 -11.17 7.20 43.20
CA GLY A 243 -12.62 6.98 43.09
C GLY A 243 -13.45 8.06 42.41
N ALA A 244 -13.25 8.27 41.11
CA ALA A 244 -14.34 8.48 40.14
C ALA A 244 -13.80 8.18 38.75
N GLN A 245 -14.38 7.18 38.09
CA GLN A 245 -14.04 6.72 36.74
C GLN A 245 -14.26 7.85 35.71
N VAL A 246 -13.26 8.68 35.50
CA VAL A 246 -13.08 9.32 34.20
C VAL A 246 -12.53 8.22 33.30
N VAL A 247 -13.37 7.74 32.37
CA VAL A 247 -13.04 6.67 31.43
C VAL A 247 -11.73 7.01 30.74
N TYR A 248 -10.69 6.29 31.17
CA TYR A 248 -9.31 6.49 30.83
C TYR A 248 -9.11 6.36 29.31
N TRP A 249 -8.65 7.41 28.65
CA TRP A 249 -7.77 7.28 27.49
C TRP A 249 -6.39 6.87 28.01
N THR A 250 -6.22 5.60 28.38
CA THR A 250 -4.90 5.01 28.59
C THR A 250 -4.37 4.56 27.24
N GLY A 251 -3.47 5.36 26.66
CA GLY A 251 -2.59 4.89 25.58
C GLY A 251 -1.60 3.84 26.10
N PRO A 252 -0.90 3.08 25.24
CA PRO A 252 0.08 2.12 25.73
C PRO A 252 1.44 2.79 25.91
N ILE A 253 2.04 2.56 27.07
CA ILE A 253 3.48 2.39 27.23
C ILE A 253 3.74 0.92 26.90
N LEU A 254 4.77 0.60 26.12
CA LEU A 254 5.20 -0.76 25.82
C LEU A 254 5.92 -1.36 27.04
N PRO A 255 5.39 -2.43 27.65
CA PRO A 255 6.25 -3.56 28.03
C PRO A 255 5.61 -4.93 27.65
N PRO A 256 6.40 -6.02 27.70
CA PRO A 256 6.14 -7.23 26.96
C PRO A 256 5.13 -8.08 27.72
N ASN A 257 3.89 -8.11 27.25
CA ASN A 257 3.10 -9.33 27.10
C ASN A 257 1.74 -8.97 26.51
N LEU A 258 1.46 -9.63 25.39
CA LEU A 258 0.23 -9.57 24.61
C LEU A 258 -0.98 -10.05 25.44
N GLU A 259 -1.70 -9.15 26.10
CA GLU A 259 -3.04 -9.42 26.60
C GLU A 259 -4.00 -8.24 26.32
N ARG A 260 -4.81 -8.38 25.27
CA ARG A 260 -6.06 -7.65 24.93
C ARG A 260 -6.09 -6.10 24.90
N GLY A 261 -5.10 -5.38 25.45
CA GLY A 261 -5.06 -3.91 25.49
C GLY A 261 -4.64 -3.23 24.17
N ASP A 262 -3.84 -3.91 23.33
CA ASP A 262 -3.29 -3.36 22.09
C ASP A 262 -4.22 -3.48 20.86
N CYS A 263 -5.45 -3.95 21.06
CA CYS A 263 -6.38 -4.14 19.95
C CYS A 263 -6.80 -2.81 19.31
N HIS A 264 -6.85 -1.70 20.06
CA HIS A 264 -7.41 -0.44 19.58
C HIS A 264 -6.53 0.33 18.58
N ILE A 265 -5.19 0.25 18.68
CA ILE A 265 -4.29 0.93 17.73
C ILE A 265 -4.33 0.22 16.38
N LYS A 266 -4.24 -1.11 16.37
CA LYS A 266 -4.36 -1.92 15.14
C LYS A 266 -5.73 -1.74 14.49
N GLN A 267 -6.79 -1.68 15.29
CA GLN A 267 -8.13 -1.35 14.82
C GLN A 267 -8.15 0.05 14.17
N ASN A 268 -7.69 1.09 14.85
CA ASN A 268 -7.72 2.44 14.30
C ASN A 268 -6.88 2.59 13.03
N GLN A 269 -5.70 1.96 12.96
CA GLN A 269 -4.88 1.92 11.75
C GLN A 269 -5.65 1.34 10.57
N ALA A 270 -6.24 0.15 10.74
CA ALA A 270 -6.95 -0.48 9.64
C ALA A 270 -8.24 0.26 9.25
N ARG A 271 -8.88 0.99 10.17
CA ARG A 271 -9.99 1.93 9.87
C ARG A 271 -9.54 3.03 8.93
N LEU A 272 -8.37 3.59 9.22
CA LEU A 272 -7.79 4.71 8.48
C LEU A 272 -7.27 4.27 7.11
N LEU A 273 -6.81 3.03 6.99
CA LEU A 273 -6.42 2.40 5.73
C LEU A 273 -7.57 2.35 4.71
N CYS A 274 -8.81 2.11 5.17
CA CYS A 274 -9.98 1.98 4.29
C CYS A 274 -10.35 3.27 3.53
N PHE A 275 -9.81 4.44 3.94
CA PHE A 275 -10.04 5.70 3.22
C PHE A 275 -9.20 5.85 1.94
N GLY A 276 -8.34 4.87 1.63
CA GLY A 276 -7.58 4.81 0.39
C GLY A 276 -6.40 5.78 0.30
N LEU A 277 -5.71 5.75 -0.83
CA LEU A 277 -4.44 6.42 -1.06
C LEU A 277 -4.52 7.93 -0.92
N LYS A 278 -5.63 8.55 -1.37
CA LYS A 278 -5.77 10.01 -1.29
C LYS A 278 -5.82 10.51 0.16
N PHE A 279 -6.43 9.76 1.05
CA PHE A 279 -6.40 10.06 2.47
C PHE A 279 -5.00 9.83 3.04
N LEU A 280 -4.38 8.69 2.73
CA LEU A 280 -3.07 8.32 3.25
C LEU A 280 -1.96 9.27 2.78
N TYR A 281 -2.05 9.77 1.55
CA TYR A 281 -1.22 10.87 1.04
C TYR A 281 -1.38 12.15 1.87
N LYS A 282 -2.62 12.52 2.24
CA LYS A 282 -2.82 13.67 3.12
C LYS A 282 -2.21 13.43 4.50
N VAL A 283 -2.30 12.20 5.03
CA VAL A 283 -1.63 11.84 6.28
C VAL A 283 -0.12 12.03 6.16
N SER A 284 0.51 11.49 5.11
CA SER A 284 1.96 11.59 4.92
C SER A 284 2.46 13.02 4.73
N MET A 285 1.63 13.91 4.17
CA MET A 285 1.94 15.33 3.98
C MET A 285 1.59 16.20 5.19
N THR A 286 0.81 15.68 6.14
CA THR A 286 0.35 16.46 7.30
C THR A 286 1.32 16.30 8.47
N PRO A 287 1.81 17.40 9.08
CA PRO A 287 2.58 17.31 10.30
C PRO A 287 1.80 16.57 11.39
N ALA A 288 2.47 15.70 12.17
CA ALA A 288 1.82 14.90 13.21
C ALA A 288 0.96 15.73 14.19
N THR A 289 1.37 16.98 14.48
CA THR A 289 0.64 17.92 15.34
C THR A 289 -0.72 18.35 14.80
N LYS A 290 -0.94 18.24 13.48
CA LYS A 290 -2.21 18.58 12.80
C LYS A 290 -3.03 17.35 12.44
N PHE A 291 -2.57 16.15 12.75
CA PHE A 291 -3.26 14.91 12.39
C PHE A 291 -4.69 14.84 12.95
N TYR A 292 -4.92 15.36 14.16
CA TYR A 292 -6.27 15.40 14.75
C TYR A 292 -7.27 16.22 13.91
N GLN A 293 -6.82 17.25 13.19
CA GLN A 293 -7.66 18.08 12.33
C GLN A 293 -8.13 17.27 11.12
N LEU A 294 -7.22 16.45 10.58
CA LEU A 294 -7.53 15.52 9.50
C LEU A 294 -8.58 14.50 9.96
N LEU A 295 -8.40 13.92 11.15
CA LEU A 295 -9.39 13.00 11.74
C LEU A 295 -10.76 13.66 11.98
N ALA A 296 -10.77 14.90 12.48
CA ALA A 296 -12.01 15.64 12.72
C ALA A 296 -12.78 15.98 11.43
N SER A 297 -12.07 16.06 10.29
CA SER A 297 -12.65 16.31 8.97
C SER A 297 -13.24 15.06 8.31
N LEU A 298 -12.98 13.86 8.85
CA LEU A 298 -13.54 12.63 8.32
C LEU A 298 -15.06 12.63 8.50
N PRO A 299 -15.82 12.05 7.55
CA PRO A 299 -17.26 11.90 7.70
C PRO A 299 -17.56 11.22 9.04
N GLN A 300 -18.38 11.87 9.89
CA GLN A 300 -18.84 11.25 11.12
C GLN A 300 -19.77 10.10 10.76
N GLN A 301 -19.21 8.89 10.77
CA GLN A 301 -19.99 7.70 10.46
C GLN A 301 -20.88 7.34 11.64
N SER A 302 -22.20 7.35 11.43
CA SER A 302 -23.25 7.25 12.46
C SER A 302 -23.20 6.00 13.35
N ARG A 303 -22.41 4.97 13.00
CA ARG A 303 -22.29 3.70 13.74
C ARG A 303 -20.89 3.37 14.26
N TYR A 304 -19.90 4.25 14.06
CA TYR A 304 -18.53 4.01 14.57
C TYR A 304 -18.39 4.34 16.06
N ALA A 305 -19.45 4.86 16.67
CA ALA A 305 -19.53 5.26 18.07
C ALA A 305 -19.69 4.10 19.07
N SER A 306 -19.93 2.85 18.63
CA SER A 306 -19.91 1.70 19.56
C SER A 306 -18.51 1.09 19.64
N TYR A 307 -17.68 1.65 20.51
CA TYR A 307 -16.31 1.24 20.81
C TYR A 307 -16.14 -0.22 21.29
N ASN A 308 -17.24 -0.96 21.52
CA ASN A 308 -17.24 -2.25 22.23
C ASN A 308 -17.45 -3.51 21.36
N ARG A 309 -17.49 -3.41 20.02
CA ARG A 309 -17.60 -4.58 19.11
C ARG A 309 -16.62 -4.49 17.95
N VAL A 310 -15.41 -3.99 18.24
CA VAL A 310 -14.44 -3.49 17.26
C VAL A 310 -13.24 -4.44 17.09
N GLY A 311 -13.13 -5.49 17.93
CA GLY A 311 -12.19 -6.61 17.72
C GLY A 311 -12.43 -7.38 16.43
N ASP A 312 -13.61 -7.18 15.85
CA ASP A 312 -14.23 -8.13 14.96
C ASP A 312 -14.21 -7.62 13.49
N ILE A 313 -14.14 -6.31 13.24
CA ILE A 313 -14.16 -5.76 11.85
C ILE A 313 -12.83 -6.00 11.08
N TYR A 314 -11.73 -6.26 11.79
CA TYR A 314 -10.38 -6.12 11.23
C TYR A 314 -9.74 -7.36 10.67
N VAL A 315 -10.51 -8.43 10.66
CA VAL A 315 -10.11 -9.63 9.98
C VAL A 315 -10.43 -9.59 8.49
N TRP A 316 -11.34 -8.72 8.03
CA TRP A 316 -11.48 -8.20 6.66
C TRP A 316 -10.41 -8.59 5.58
N PHE A 317 -9.15 -8.14 5.72
CA PHE A 317 -8.07 -8.33 4.73
C PHE A 317 -7.09 -9.36 5.24
N SER A 318 -6.88 -9.41 6.56
CA SER A 318 -5.99 -10.39 7.16
C SER A 318 -6.56 -11.80 7.09
N ASP A 319 -7.81 -12.02 7.50
CA ASP A 319 -8.58 -13.26 7.28
C ASP A 319 -8.84 -13.52 5.81
N ALA A 320 -9.10 -12.51 4.97
CA ALA A 320 -9.25 -12.81 3.54
C ALA A 320 -7.94 -13.37 2.96
N VAL A 321 -6.80 -12.79 3.33
CA VAL A 321 -5.47 -13.30 2.92
C VAL A 321 -5.15 -14.63 3.60
N ASP A 322 -5.38 -14.77 4.92
CA ASP A 322 -5.15 -16.00 5.67
C ASP A 322 -6.03 -17.12 5.13
N LYS A 323 -7.30 -16.83 4.82
CA LYS A 323 -8.22 -17.79 4.23
C LYS A 323 -7.88 -18.11 2.78
N CYS A 324 -7.37 -17.16 2.01
CA CYS A 324 -6.80 -17.43 0.68
C CYS A 324 -5.57 -18.33 0.78
N ASN A 325 -4.70 -18.12 1.77
CA ASN A 325 -3.51 -18.94 2.01
C ASN A 325 -3.89 -20.35 2.48
N GLU A 326 -4.87 -20.48 3.39
CA GLU A 326 -5.42 -21.76 3.85
C GLU A 326 -6.11 -22.53 2.73
N LEU A 327 -7.01 -21.87 1.98
CA LEU A 327 -7.81 -22.52 0.93
C LEU A 327 -6.99 -22.82 -0.33
N ASN A 328 -5.92 -22.07 -0.60
CA ASN A 328 -4.90 -22.48 -1.55
C ASN A 328 -4.29 -23.85 -1.24
N THR A 329 -4.38 -24.31 0.01
CA THR A 329 -3.88 -25.62 0.44
C THR A 329 -4.97 -26.70 0.44
N LEU A 330 -6.25 -26.30 0.50
CA LEU A 330 -7.42 -27.20 0.63
C LEU A 330 -8.17 -27.45 -0.69
N ASP A 331 -8.17 -26.48 -1.61
CA ASP A 331 -8.83 -26.60 -2.93
C ASP A 331 -7.93 -27.29 -3.98
N LEU A 332 -6.69 -27.64 -3.60
CA LEU A 332 -5.81 -28.41 -4.45
C LEU A 332 -6.20 -29.89 -4.41
N PRO A 333 -6.17 -30.61 -5.55
CA PRO A 333 -6.44 -32.04 -5.60
C PRO A 333 -5.46 -32.90 -4.77
N ILE A 334 -4.43 -32.27 -4.18
CA ILE A 334 -3.28 -32.92 -3.57
C ILE A 334 -3.03 -32.25 -2.21
N GLU A 335 -3.19 -33.00 -1.13
CA GLU A 335 -2.75 -32.62 0.23
C GLU A 335 -1.22 -32.64 0.32
N LYS A 336 -0.56 -31.81 -0.49
CA LYS A 336 0.89 -31.79 -0.67
C LYS A 336 1.36 -30.35 -0.57
N ALA A 337 2.29 -30.10 0.35
CA ALA A 337 2.90 -28.79 0.52
C ALA A 337 3.49 -28.30 -0.82
N VAL A 338 3.37 -27.00 -1.10
CA VAL A 338 3.90 -26.35 -2.31
C VAL A 338 5.38 -26.68 -2.54
N THR A 339 6.13 -26.86 -1.46
CA THR A 339 7.56 -27.21 -1.46
C THR A 339 7.87 -28.58 -2.04
N ALA A 340 6.87 -29.47 -2.12
CA ALA A 340 7.01 -30.80 -2.67
C ALA A 340 6.51 -30.89 -4.13
N TRP A 341 5.92 -29.83 -4.69
CA TRP A 341 5.33 -29.88 -6.02
C TRP A 341 6.38 -30.13 -7.10
N THR A 342 6.00 -30.94 -8.09
CA THR A 342 6.75 -31.13 -9.34
C THR A 342 6.65 -29.88 -10.21
N PRO A 343 7.57 -29.68 -11.17
CA PRO A 343 7.47 -28.57 -12.13
C PRO A 343 6.13 -28.55 -12.89
N GLU A 344 5.56 -29.71 -13.20
CA GLU A 344 4.27 -29.85 -13.87
C GLU A 344 3.12 -29.41 -12.94
N GLU A 345 3.12 -29.88 -11.69
CA GLU A 345 2.17 -29.43 -10.66
C GLU A 345 2.28 -27.92 -10.43
N TRP A 346 3.48 -27.36 -10.35
CA TRP A 346 3.68 -25.91 -10.26
C TRP A 346 3.05 -25.18 -11.44
N LYS A 347 3.30 -25.67 -12.66
CA LYS A 347 2.78 -25.06 -13.88
C LYS A 347 1.25 -25.07 -13.95
N GLU A 348 0.63 -26.13 -13.41
CA GLU A 348 -0.81 -26.38 -13.43
C GLU A 348 -1.55 -25.64 -12.31
N TYR A 349 -1.03 -25.70 -11.08
CA TYR A 349 -1.73 -25.23 -9.88
C TYR A 349 -1.27 -23.87 -9.37
N MET A 350 -0.06 -23.41 -9.71
CA MET A 350 0.40 -22.08 -9.27
C MET A 350 -0.32 -20.99 -10.04
N ARG A 351 -1.03 -20.13 -9.31
CA ARG A 351 -1.69 -18.95 -9.87
C ARG A 351 -0.64 -18.01 -10.45
N ARG A 352 -0.77 -17.68 -11.73
CA ARG A 352 0.16 -16.80 -12.44
C ARG A 352 -0.27 -15.35 -12.31
N SER A 353 0.71 -14.46 -12.30
CA SER A 353 0.42 -13.02 -12.40
C SER A 353 -0.25 -12.70 -13.73
N ILE A 354 -1.27 -11.85 -13.66
CA ILE A 354 -1.91 -11.22 -14.82
C ILE A 354 -1.01 -10.18 -15.51
N VAL A 355 0.12 -9.82 -14.89
CA VAL A 355 1.12 -8.90 -15.43
C VAL A 355 2.14 -9.69 -16.25
N THR A 356 1.89 -9.80 -17.56
CA THR A 356 2.70 -10.63 -18.46
C THR A 356 4.01 -9.97 -18.92
N ASN A 357 4.18 -8.68 -18.68
CA ASN A 357 5.33 -7.89 -19.13
C ASN A 357 6.44 -7.75 -18.08
N ASP A 358 6.26 -8.30 -16.88
CA ASP A 358 7.28 -8.38 -15.83
C ASP A 358 7.82 -9.82 -15.80
N THR A 359 9.03 -10.02 -16.34
CA THR A 359 9.62 -11.35 -16.52
C THR A 359 10.59 -11.75 -15.41
N ASP A 360 10.85 -10.85 -14.44
CA ASP A 360 11.76 -11.14 -13.34
C ASP A 360 11.08 -12.02 -12.29
N THR A 361 11.79 -13.05 -11.85
CA THR A 361 11.29 -14.06 -10.90
C THR A 361 11.53 -13.69 -9.45
N GLY A 362 12.17 -12.55 -9.16
CA GLY A 362 12.59 -12.13 -7.81
C GLY A 362 11.45 -12.14 -6.79
N PRO A 363 10.28 -11.54 -7.07
CA PRO A 363 9.13 -11.60 -6.18
C PRO A 363 8.65 -13.04 -5.87
N GLU A 364 8.60 -13.90 -6.88
CA GLU A 364 8.18 -15.30 -6.76
C GLU A 364 9.22 -16.11 -5.98
N GLU A 365 10.51 -15.94 -6.27
CA GLU A 365 11.63 -16.54 -5.54
C GLU A 365 11.64 -16.11 -4.06
N ALA A 366 11.40 -14.82 -3.78
CA ALA A 366 11.29 -14.27 -2.43
C ALA A 366 10.12 -14.85 -1.66
N TRP A 367 8.95 -14.92 -2.29
CA TRP A 367 7.78 -15.55 -1.69
C TRP A 367 8.01 -17.02 -1.40
N PHE A 368 8.49 -17.79 -2.38
CA PHE A 368 8.70 -19.23 -2.21
C PHE A 368 9.75 -19.53 -1.14
N TRP A 369 10.83 -18.74 -1.11
CA TRP A 369 11.81 -18.81 -0.03
C TRP A 369 11.16 -18.52 1.33
N ALA A 370 10.42 -17.42 1.47
CA ALA A 370 9.78 -17.08 2.73
C ALA A 370 8.82 -18.21 3.15
N TYR A 371 8.01 -18.71 2.21
CA TYR A 371 7.06 -19.81 2.37
C TYR A 371 7.70 -21.13 2.82
N GLN A 372 8.92 -21.43 2.37
CA GLN A 372 9.62 -22.64 2.82
C GLN A 372 10.04 -22.55 4.28
N TRP A 373 10.43 -21.36 4.72
CA TRP A 373 11.18 -21.23 5.95
C TRP A 373 10.32 -20.87 7.16
N PHE A 374 9.22 -20.13 7.03
CA PHE A 374 8.38 -19.68 8.17
C PHE A 374 7.06 -20.50 8.35
N PRO A 375 7.10 -21.80 8.70
CA PRO A 375 5.90 -22.65 8.74
C PRO A 375 4.79 -22.07 9.63
N GLY A 376 3.55 -22.12 9.15
CA GLY A 376 2.38 -21.58 9.85
C GLY A 376 2.10 -20.09 9.56
N PHE A 377 2.32 -19.64 8.32
CA PHE A 377 2.13 -18.28 7.80
C PHE A 377 0.75 -17.67 8.07
N ALA A 378 0.49 -17.32 9.32
CA ALA A 378 -0.50 -16.31 9.60
C ALA A 378 0.01 -14.98 9.04
N ASN A 379 -0.89 -14.16 8.52
CA ASN A 379 -0.60 -12.85 7.99
C ASN A 379 0.13 -11.95 9.02
N ASN A 380 0.01 -12.26 10.31
CA ASN A 380 0.63 -11.54 11.41
C ASN A 380 1.97 -12.14 11.89
N ASP A 381 2.56 -13.08 11.17
CA ASP A 381 3.91 -13.56 11.47
C ASP A 381 4.91 -12.39 11.38
N LEU A 382 5.66 -12.17 12.46
CA LEU A 382 6.63 -11.06 12.54
C LEU A 382 7.74 -11.18 11.50
N ARG A 383 8.14 -12.41 11.16
CA ARG A 383 9.20 -12.69 10.17
C ARG A 383 8.71 -12.32 8.77
N MET A 384 7.45 -12.64 8.46
CA MET A 384 6.79 -12.20 7.23
C MET A 384 6.61 -10.69 7.20
N THR A 385 6.18 -10.09 8.30
CA THR A 385 6.04 -8.63 8.42
C THR A 385 7.36 -7.92 8.14
N ASN A 386 8.48 -8.44 8.66
CA ASN A 386 9.80 -7.92 8.35
C ASN A 386 10.16 -8.08 6.87
N CYS A 387 9.92 -9.25 6.29
CA CYS A 387 10.13 -9.50 4.87
C CYS A 387 9.40 -8.47 3.98
N ARG A 388 8.16 -8.16 4.33
CA ARG A 388 7.34 -7.14 3.67
C ARG A 388 7.90 -5.74 3.81
N LEU A 389 8.29 -5.35 5.03
CA LEU A 389 8.79 -4.01 5.33
C LEU A 389 10.21 -3.76 4.76
N PHE A 390 10.97 -4.82 4.47
CA PHE A 390 12.20 -4.73 3.68
C PHE A 390 11.97 -4.67 2.17
N GLY A 391 10.72 -4.79 1.70
CA GLY A 391 10.36 -4.72 0.30
C GLY A 391 10.75 -5.96 -0.52
N LEU A 392 11.00 -7.11 0.13
CA LEU A 392 11.56 -8.30 -0.54
C LEU A 392 10.73 -8.78 -1.72
N PHE A 393 9.41 -8.70 -1.60
CA PHE A 393 8.48 -9.14 -2.64
C PHE A 393 8.41 -8.15 -3.83
N PHE A 394 9.18 -7.08 -3.81
CA PHE A 394 9.22 -6.07 -4.89
C PHE A 394 10.55 -6.04 -5.62
N TRP A 395 11.62 -6.55 -5.01
CA TRP A 395 12.97 -6.46 -5.56
C TRP A 395 13.22 -7.46 -6.67
N ASP A 396 14.05 -7.07 -7.63
CA ASP A 396 14.50 -7.94 -8.71
C ASP A 396 15.34 -9.10 -8.16
N SER A 397 15.31 -10.25 -8.84
CA SER A 397 16.07 -11.44 -8.46
C SER A 397 17.57 -11.14 -8.34
N GLU A 398 18.11 -10.32 -9.24
CA GLU A 398 19.51 -9.88 -9.20
C GLU A 398 19.83 -9.12 -7.90
N ARG A 399 18.95 -8.18 -7.49
CA ARG A 399 19.12 -7.44 -6.23
C ARG A 399 19.11 -8.40 -5.06
N LEU A 400 18.11 -9.29 -4.98
CA LEU A 400 17.98 -10.25 -3.88
C LEU A 400 19.20 -11.18 -3.75
N LYS A 401 19.77 -11.62 -4.88
CA LYS A 401 21.02 -12.39 -4.94
C LYS A 401 22.22 -11.58 -4.45
N LYS A 402 22.36 -10.33 -4.90
CA LYS A 402 23.42 -9.41 -4.44
C LYS A 402 23.36 -9.15 -2.92
N LEU A 403 22.15 -9.11 -2.36
CA LEU A 403 21.91 -8.96 -0.93
C LEU A 403 22.18 -10.24 -0.12
N ASN A 404 22.51 -11.36 -0.77
CA ASN A 404 22.62 -12.70 -0.17
C ASN A 404 21.39 -13.09 0.65
N PHE A 405 20.21 -12.66 0.20
CA PHE A 405 19.00 -12.83 0.99
C PHE A 405 18.61 -14.32 1.14
N PHE A 406 18.76 -15.09 0.06
CA PHE A 406 18.33 -16.50 0.00
C PHE A 406 19.25 -17.50 0.71
N THR A 407 20.52 -17.15 0.94
CA THR A 407 21.57 -18.13 1.26
C THR A 407 21.91 -18.23 2.76
N ARG A 408 21.30 -17.38 3.62
CA ARG A 408 21.64 -17.26 5.05
C ARG A 408 20.39 -17.21 5.96
N VAL A 409 19.47 -18.16 5.76
CA VAL A 409 18.18 -18.26 6.46
C VAL A 409 18.34 -18.38 7.97
N ASP A 410 19.33 -19.17 8.41
CA ASP A 410 19.70 -19.40 9.81
C ASP A 410 19.87 -18.09 10.59
N PHE A 411 20.32 -17.04 9.90
CA PHE A 411 20.61 -15.76 10.51
C PHE A 411 19.41 -14.81 10.55
N TRP A 412 18.65 -14.69 9.46
CA TRP A 412 17.40 -13.92 9.44
C TRP A 412 16.42 -14.48 10.50
N TRP A 413 16.40 -15.80 10.62
CA TRP A 413 15.69 -16.53 11.66
C TRP A 413 16.14 -16.10 13.08
N TRP A 414 17.44 -16.18 13.38
CA TRP A 414 17.98 -15.83 14.69
C TRP A 414 17.76 -14.36 15.05
N ARG A 415 17.91 -13.45 14.09
CA ARG A 415 17.77 -12.01 14.34
C ARG A 415 16.33 -11.55 14.55
N TRP A 416 15.35 -12.24 13.93
CA TRP A 416 13.93 -11.89 14.07
C TRP A 416 13.20 -12.66 15.19
N GLU A 417 13.69 -13.83 15.61
CA GLU A 417 13.16 -14.58 16.76
C GLU A 417 13.92 -14.32 18.08
N GLY A 418 15.22 -13.96 18.01
CA GLY A 418 16.17 -14.03 19.13
C GLY A 418 16.29 -12.81 20.06
N GLY A 419 15.34 -11.87 20.07
CA GLY A 419 15.26 -10.86 21.15
C GLY A 419 15.94 -9.51 20.92
N ARG A 420 16.49 -9.22 19.73
CA ARG A 420 16.58 -7.82 19.27
C ARG A 420 15.35 -7.54 18.43
N GLN A 421 14.24 -7.22 19.09
CA GLN A 421 13.21 -6.46 18.40
C GLN A 421 13.92 -5.21 17.87
N PRO A 422 13.83 -4.87 16.58
CA PRO A 422 14.02 -3.49 16.22
C PRO A 422 12.92 -2.79 16.99
N ASP A 423 13.28 -2.12 18.09
CA ASP A 423 12.47 -1.03 18.56
C ASP A 423 12.11 -0.25 17.30
N PHE A 424 10.80 -0.13 17.05
CA PHE A 424 10.33 0.83 16.08
C PHE A 424 10.77 2.18 16.67
N ASP A 425 12.02 2.55 16.42
CA ASP A 425 12.56 3.88 16.64
C ASP A 425 11.76 4.74 15.68
N TRP A 426 10.59 5.14 16.14
CA TRP A 426 9.95 6.34 15.67
C TRP A 426 10.90 7.45 16.08
N ASP A 427 11.97 7.65 15.32
CA ASP A 427 12.66 8.93 15.25
C ASP A 427 11.61 9.89 14.67
N VAL A 428 10.68 10.30 15.54
CA VAL A 428 9.89 11.49 15.35
C VAL A 428 10.95 12.55 15.17
N GLY A 429 11.06 13.09 13.96
CA GLY A 429 11.99 14.16 13.61
C GLY A 429 11.74 15.43 14.42
N ALA A 430 11.90 15.35 15.73
CA ALA A 430 12.32 16.44 16.55
C ALA A 430 13.80 16.64 16.22
N SER A 431 14.05 17.36 15.13
CA SER A 431 15.29 18.10 14.98
C SER A 431 15.53 18.77 16.32
N SER A 432 16.56 18.31 17.04
CA SER A 432 16.98 18.88 18.30
C SER A 432 17.17 20.37 18.08
N PHE A 433 16.27 21.18 18.62
CA PHE A 433 16.50 22.60 18.84
C PHE A 433 17.65 22.72 19.85
N HIS A 434 18.87 22.64 19.36
CA HIS A 434 20.00 23.26 20.05
C HIS A 434 20.05 24.71 19.60
N SER A 435 19.42 25.55 20.41
CA SER A 435 19.68 26.98 20.48
C SER A 435 21.16 27.24 20.77
N PHE A 436 21.65 28.32 20.18
CA PHE A 436 22.94 28.98 20.38
C PHE A 436 23.55 28.91 21.78
#